data_AF-A0A564Y5I8-F1
#
_entry.id   AF-A0A564Y5I8-F1
#
_cell.length_a   1.000
_cell.length_b   1.000
_cell.length_c   1.000
_cell.angle_alpha   90.00
_cell.angle_beta   90.00
_cell.angle_gamma   90.00
#
_symmetry.space_group_name_H-M   'P 1'
#
loop_
_entity.id
_entity.type
_entity.pdbx_description
1 polymer ?
#
loop_
_entity_poly.entity_id
_entity_poly.type
_entity_poly.pdbx_seq_one_letter_code
_entity_poly.pdbx_strand_id
1 'polypeptide(L)'
;EPESNALLQHEAAYCLGQRGDLSAIPDLEKTLRDPRHEAIVRHEAAEALAALASAPGADIEYIKGVLKEFRDINIVAVAETCEVGLGRIEWLQRPKKIPDPVAELAKSKYPNTVDPAPSFEPSTKYPISQLSGILLSTSESLFARYQALFSLRNAAVITTSGKSEPSIHFSDVVEALSASLSAPGSALLRHEVAFILGQLSISRTGDSLIERIQDQSEAPMVRHEAAIALGKIADTAEVEEKQGTGDGGCNGLAERARKALLAGCKDSEPVVRDSCALALDMADYASSNERFHFAAIPAN
;
A
#
# COMPACT_ATOMS: atom_id res chain seq x y z
N GLU A 1 -16.46 24.03 -3.70
CA GLU A 1 -16.27 22.59 -3.50
C GLU A 1 -14.85 22.25 -3.91
N PRO A 2 -14.18 21.23 -3.38
CA PRO A 2 -12.96 20.76 -4.03
C PRO A 2 -13.34 20.31 -5.46
N GLU A 3 -12.77 20.96 -6.47
CA GLU A 3 -13.21 20.83 -7.88
C GLU A 3 -12.76 19.50 -8.53
N SER A 4 -11.88 18.73 -7.87
CA SER A 4 -11.35 17.44 -8.33
C SER A 4 -12.05 16.24 -7.69
N ASN A 5 -12.02 15.07 -8.34
CA ASN A 5 -12.55 13.83 -7.74
C ASN A 5 -11.69 13.36 -6.55
N ALA A 6 -12.26 12.51 -5.68
CA ALA A 6 -11.59 12.04 -4.48
C ALA A 6 -10.31 11.24 -4.77
N LEU A 7 -10.27 10.48 -5.87
CA LEU A 7 -9.09 9.73 -6.28
C LEU A 7 -7.90 10.66 -6.55
N LEU A 8 -8.08 11.73 -7.33
CA LEU A 8 -6.98 12.64 -7.62
C LEU A 8 -6.48 13.36 -6.35
N GLN A 9 -7.39 13.70 -5.43
CA GLN A 9 -7.01 14.33 -4.17
C GLN A 9 -6.24 13.36 -3.25
N HIS A 10 -6.68 12.10 -3.19
CA HIS A 10 -5.96 11.02 -2.52
C HIS A 10 -4.53 10.89 -3.07
N GLU A 11 -4.39 10.66 -4.38
CA GLU A 11 -3.06 10.50 -5.01
C GLU A 11 -2.17 11.74 -4.84
N ALA A 12 -2.75 12.94 -4.86
CA ALA A 12 -2.02 14.17 -4.60
C ALA A 12 -1.49 14.24 -3.17
N ALA A 13 -2.33 13.92 -2.17
CA ALA A 13 -1.91 13.87 -0.77
C ALA A 13 -0.80 12.83 -0.56
N TYR A 14 -0.96 11.64 -1.14
CA TYR A 14 0.05 10.58 -1.13
C TYR A 14 1.38 11.11 -1.66
N CYS A 15 1.37 11.66 -2.89
CA CYS A 15 2.57 12.18 -3.54
C CYS A 15 3.27 13.27 -2.70
N LEU A 16 2.52 14.18 -2.07
CA LEU A 16 3.10 15.22 -1.21
C LEU A 16 3.83 14.63 0.00
N GLY A 17 3.26 13.61 0.64
CA GLY A 17 3.90 12.88 1.73
C GLY A 17 5.17 12.16 1.30
N GLN A 18 5.08 11.38 0.22
CA GLN A 18 6.19 10.57 -0.30
C GLN A 18 7.38 11.43 -0.78
N ARG A 19 7.11 12.64 -1.27
CA ARG A 19 8.15 13.57 -1.74
C ARG A 19 9.02 14.16 -0.64
N GLY A 20 8.58 14.13 0.62
CA GLY A 20 9.35 14.72 1.73
C GLY A 20 9.37 16.25 1.74
N ASP A 21 8.47 16.92 1.01
CA ASP A 21 8.43 18.38 0.91
C ASP A 21 7.64 19.00 2.08
N LEU A 22 8.37 19.57 3.04
CA LEU A 22 7.78 20.18 4.24
C LEU A 22 6.85 21.36 3.95
N SER A 23 6.94 21.98 2.76
CA SER A 23 6.02 23.07 2.38
C SER A 23 4.57 22.60 2.22
N ALA A 24 4.34 21.30 2.08
CA ALA A 24 3.01 20.70 1.95
C ALA A 24 2.24 20.58 3.28
N ILE A 25 2.91 20.71 4.44
CA ILE A 25 2.28 20.50 5.76
C ILE A 25 1.00 21.34 5.95
N PRO A 26 0.97 22.66 5.63
CA PRO A 26 -0.23 23.47 5.81
C PRO A 26 -1.42 23.00 4.95
N ASP A 27 -1.16 22.56 3.73
CA ASP A 27 -2.20 22.09 2.80
C ASP A 27 -2.72 20.70 3.20
N LEU A 28 -1.84 19.80 3.65
CA LEU A 28 -2.21 18.48 4.16
C LEU A 28 -3.04 18.60 5.45
N GLU A 29 -2.64 19.46 6.38
CA GLU A 29 -3.41 19.70 7.60
C GLU A 29 -4.78 20.32 7.29
N LYS A 30 -4.83 21.29 6.38
CA LYS A 30 -6.09 21.89 5.94
C LYS A 30 -7.02 20.82 5.34
N THR A 31 -6.47 19.91 4.53
CA THR A 31 -7.19 18.79 3.93
C THR A 31 -7.73 17.83 5.00
N LEU A 32 -6.91 17.46 5.98
CA LEU A 32 -7.29 16.60 7.10
C LEU A 32 -8.41 17.21 7.95
N ARG A 33 -8.37 18.54 8.17
CA ARG A 33 -9.33 19.30 8.98
C ARG A 33 -10.67 19.54 8.29
N ASP A 34 -10.69 19.65 6.97
CA ASP A 34 -11.88 20.06 6.23
C ASP A 34 -12.88 18.89 6.06
N PRO A 35 -14.06 18.95 6.69
CA PRO A 35 -15.04 17.86 6.65
C PRO A 35 -15.71 17.69 5.28
N ARG A 36 -15.43 18.59 4.32
CA ARG A 36 -15.91 18.48 2.93
C ARG A 36 -15.13 17.45 2.12
N HIS A 37 -13.91 17.09 2.56
CA HIS A 37 -13.16 16.01 1.93
C HIS A 37 -13.67 14.65 2.41
N GLU A 38 -13.70 13.70 1.48
CA GLU A 38 -14.05 12.31 1.77
C GLU A 38 -13.04 11.68 2.74
N ALA A 39 -13.47 10.65 3.47
CA ALA A 39 -12.61 9.96 4.43
C ALA A 39 -11.32 9.42 3.79
N ILE A 40 -11.39 9.03 2.51
CA ILE A 40 -10.23 8.53 1.77
C ILE A 40 -9.13 9.60 1.62
N VAL A 41 -9.53 10.80 1.22
CA VAL A 41 -8.61 11.94 1.05
C VAL A 41 -8.02 12.37 2.41
N ARG A 42 -8.85 12.34 3.46
CA ARG A 42 -8.44 12.77 4.79
C ARG A 42 -7.49 11.77 5.45
N HIS A 43 -7.65 10.45 5.25
CA HIS A 43 -6.66 9.51 5.77
C HIS A 43 -5.33 9.70 5.07
N GLU A 44 -5.34 9.88 3.74
CA GLU A 44 -4.11 10.03 2.98
C GLU A 44 -3.35 11.31 3.37
N ALA A 45 -4.08 12.39 3.68
CA ALA A 45 -3.48 13.58 4.26
C ALA A 45 -2.83 13.32 5.64
N ALA A 46 -3.45 12.50 6.49
CA ALA A 46 -2.87 12.11 7.78
C ALA A 46 -1.63 11.21 7.61
N GLU A 47 -1.66 10.26 6.67
CA GLU A 47 -0.52 9.40 6.35
C GLU A 47 0.65 10.22 5.79
N ALA A 48 0.37 11.12 4.85
CA ALA A 48 1.35 12.03 4.28
C ALA A 48 2.04 12.90 5.36
N LEU A 49 1.28 13.43 6.32
CA LEU A 49 1.85 14.14 7.47
C LEU A 49 2.79 13.24 8.28
N ALA A 50 2.39 11.99 8.55
CA ALA A 50 3.24 11.03 9.27
C ALA A 50 4.51 10.64 8.46
N ALA A 51 4.43 10.57 7.14
CA ALA A 51 5.57 10.35 6.27
C ALA A 51 6.58 11.52 6.34
N LEU A 52 6.07 12.77 6.29
CA LEU A 52 6.87 13.99 6.39
C LEU A 52 7.63 14.12 7.73
N ALA A 53 7.20 13.44 8.79
CA ALA A 53 7.93 13.42 10.07
C ALA A 53 9.35 12.80 9.95
N SER A 54 9.64 12.08 8.87
CA SER A 54 10.98 11.56 8.58
C SER A 54 11.86 12.48 7.72
N ALA A 55 11.30 13.57 7.19
CA ALA A 55 12.03 14.50 6.35
C ALA A 55 12.99 15.39 7.17
N PRO A 56 14.19 15.71 6.65
CA PRO A 56 15.12 16.61 7.34
C PRO A 56 14.50 17.99 7.62
N GLY A 57 14.51 18.40 8.89
CA GLY A 57 13.96 19.69 9.33
C GLY A 57 12.46 19.67 9.67
N ALA A 58 11.81 18.50 9.63
CA ALA A 58 10.41 18.37 10.03
C ALA A 58 10.19 18.80 11.49
N ASP A 59 9.12 19.56 11.75
CA ASP A 59 8.63 19.80 13.10
C ASP A 59 7.81 18.59 13.56
N ILE A 60 8.51 17.61 14.14
CA ILE A 60 7.93 16.34 14.57
C ILE A 60 6.86 16.55 15.66
N GLU A 61 7.07 17.48 16.59
CA GLU A 61 6.12 17.70 17.67
C GLU A 61 4.85 18.40 17.17
N TYR A 62 4.96 19.29 16.18
CA TYR A 62 3.80 19.84 15.48
C TYR A 62 2.99 18.76 14.77
N ILE A 63 3.63 17.95 13.91
CA ILE A 63 2.96 16.86 13.17
C ILE A 63 2.29 15.88 14.15
N LYS A 64 3.00 15.49 15.21
CA LYS A 64 2.47 14.63 16.27
C LYS A 64 1.27 15.26 16.99
N GLY A 65 1.28 16.57 17.20
CA GLY A 65 0.16 17.33 17.74
C GLY A 65 -1.09 17.24 16.86
N VAL A 66 -0.93 17.43 15.55
CA VAL A 66 -2.01 17.30 14.57
C VAL A 66 -2.59 15.88 14.58
N LEU A 67 -1.76 14.84 14.46
CA LEU A 67 -2.25 13.44 14.43
C LEU A 67 -3.00 13.04 15.72
N LYS A 68 -2.56 13.52 16.89
CA LYS A 68 -3.24 13.27 18.16
C LYS A 68 -4.67 13.81 18.20
N GLU A 69 -4.93 14.93 17.55
CA GLU A 69 -6.27 15.53 17.50
C GLU A 69 -7.27 14.62 16.75
N PHE A 70 -6.78 13.90 15.73
CA PHE A 70 -7.60 13.07 14.86
C PHE A 70 -7.63 11.58 15.24
N ARG A 71 -6.82 11.15 16.22
CA ARG A 71 -6.72 9.76 16.65
C ARG A 71 -8.04 9.16 17.16
N ASP A 72 -8.88 9.94 17.82
CA ASP A 72 -10.08 9.45 18.52
C ASP A 72 -11.40 9.93 17.87
N ILE A 73 -11.35 10.36 16.59
CA ILE A 73 -12.54 10.86 15.88
C ILE A 73 -13.41 9.71 15.36
N ASN A 74 -14.68 10.00 15.07
CA ASN A 74 -15.64 9.03 14.53
C ASN A 74 -15.51 8.82 12.99
N ILE A 75 -14.29 8.76 12.48
CA ILE A 75 -13.97 8.42 11.09
C ILE A 75 -12.83 7.40 11.14
N VAL A 76 -13.21 6.12 11.14
CA VAL A 76 -12.30 5.01 11.45
C VAL A 76 -11.01 5.05 10.63
N ALA A 77 -11.08 5.23 9.31
CA ALA A 77 -9.89 5.28 8.44
C ALA A 77 -8.90 6.39 8.86
N VAL A 78 -9.40 7.58 9.23
CA VAL A 78 -8.56 8.71 9.66
C VAL A 78 -7.98 8.45 11.05
N ALA A 79 -8.80 7.97 11.99
CA ALA A 79 -8.41 7.65 13.35
C ALA A 79 -7.31 6.57 13.38
N GLU A 80 -7.52 5.47 12.65
CA GLU A 80 -6.57 4.38 12.49
C GLU A 80 -5.27 4.84 11.82
N THR A 81 -5.35 5.70 10.81
CA THR A 81 -4.16 6.26 10.15
C THR A 81 -3.35 7.12 11.11
N CYS A 82 -4.02 7.92 11.94
CA CYS A 82 -3.36 8.70 12.97
C CYS A 82 -2.73 7.80 14.04
N GLU A 83 -3.35 6.68 14.42
CA GLU A 83 -2.74 5.69 15.32
C GLU A 83 -1.44 5.13 14.73
N VAL A 84 -1.46 4.67 13.48
CA VAL A 84 -0.28 4.12 12.79
C VAL A 84 0.80 5.19 12.64
N GLY A 85 0.43 6.39 12.21
CA GLY A 85 1.34 7.53 12.06
C GLY A 85 2.00 7.96 13.38
N LEU A 86 1.26 7.93 14.49
CA LEU A 86 1.84 8.17 15.81
C LEU A 86 2.82 7.07 16.21
N GLY A 87 2.48 5.80 15.99
CA GLY A 87 3.40 4.67 16.20
C GLY A 87 4.68 4.80 15.36
N ARG A 88 4.57 5.28 14.11
CA ARG A 88 5.70 5.58 13.24
C ARG A 88 6.60 6.65 13.82
N ILE A 89 6.04 7.77 14.27
CA ILE A 89 6.79 8.87 14.89
C ILE A 89 7.51 8.39 16.15
N GLU A 90 6.83 7.60 16.99
CA GLU A 90 7.45 7.00 18.18
C GLU A 90 8.63 6.09 17.81
N TRP A 91 8.50 5.29 16.75
CA TRP A 91 9.61 4.49 16.23
C TRP A 91 10.76 5.37 15.69
N LEU A 92 10.46 6.44 14.95
CA LEU A 92 11.45 7.39 14.44
C LEU A 92 12.25 8.05 15.57
N GLN A 93 11.61 8.37 16.70
CA GLN A 93 12.24 8.98 17.88
C GLN A 93 13.10 7.99 18.71
N ARG A 94 13.09 6.68 18.40
CA ARG A 94 13.94 5.70 19.12
C ARG A 94 15.44 5.98 18.88
N PRO A 95 16.26 6.08 19.95
CA PRO A 95 17.66 6.49 19.87
C PRO A 95 18.60 5.40 19.30
N LYS A 96 18.20 4.13 19.38
CA LYS A 96 18.97 3.00 18.86
C LYS A 96 18.05 2.14 18.00
N LYS A 97 18.28 2.16 16.69
CA LYS A 97 17.66 1.26 15.73
C LYS A 97 18.69 0.24 15.30
N ILE A 98 18.32 -1.03 15.28
CA ILE A 98 19.20 -2.07 14.77
C ILE A 98 19.17 -1.98 13.24
N PRO A 99 20.32 -1.91 12.54
CA PRO A 99 20.32 -1.96 11.09
C PRO A 99 19.63 -3.24 10.60
N ASP A 100 18.65 -3.09 9.72
CA ASP A 100 17.95 -4.19 9.09
C ASP A 100 18.29 -4.21 7.59
N PRO A 101 19.22 -5.09 7.14
CA PRO A 101 19.61 -5.19 5.74
C PRO A 101 18.44 -5.53 4.81
N VAL A 102 17.40 -6.16 5.33
CA VAL A 102 16.21 -6.51 4.55
C VAL A 102 15.34 -5.29 4.33
N ALA A 103 15.12 -4.48 5.38
CA ALA A 103 14.41 -3.22 5.25
C ALA A 103 15.14 -2.26 4.31
N GLU A 104 16.48 -2.19 4.36
CA GLU A 104 17.27 -1.38 3.42
C GLU A 104 17.16 -1.90 1.97
N LEU A 105 17.15 -3.23 1.79
CA LEU A 105 16.89 -3.82 0.47
C LEU A 105 15.50 -3.44 -0.04
N ALA A 106 14.47 -3.52 0.81
CA ALA A 106 13.11 -3.11 0.43
C ALA A 106 13.03 -1.63 0.06
N LYS A 107 13.67 -0.73 0.84
CA LYS A 107 13.78 0.70 0.50
C LYS A 107 14.47 0.94 -0.84
N SER A 108 15.55 0.21 -1.14
CA SER A 108 16.23 0.33 -2.44
C SER A 108 15.38 -0.17 -3.61
N LYS A 109 14.50 -1.15 -3.38
CA LYS A 109 13.56 -1.64 -4.39
C LYS A 109 12.39 -0.67 -4.59
N TYR A 110 11.96 0.02 -3.53
CA TYR A 110 10.84 0.97 -3.53
C TYR A 110 11.27 2.35 -3.01
N PRO A 111 12.15 3.07 -3.75
CA PRO A 111 12.79 4.29 -3.25
C PRO A 111 11.83 5.49 -3.11
N ASN A 112 10.66 5.43 -3.75
CA ASN A 112 9.65 6.50 -3.75
C ASN A 112 8.50 6.20 -2.78
N THR A 113 8.68 5.26 -1.85
CA THR A 113 7.67 4.90 -0.85
C THR A 113 8.26 4.98 0.55
N VAL A 114 7.57 5.71 1.42
CA VAL A 114 7.81 5.85 2.84
C VAL A 114 6.82 4.95 3.56
N ASP A 115 7.30 3.81 4.06
CA ASP A 115 6.42 2.84 4.74
C ASP A 115 5.76 3.46 5.99
N PRO A 116 4.43 3.29 6.19
CA PRO A 116 3.72 3.78 7.38
C PRO A 116 4.17 3.11 8.68
N ALA A 117 4.77 1.92 8.62
CA ALA A 117 5.40 1.27 9.77
C ALA A 117 6.72 0.57 9.37
N PRO A 118 7.66 0.40 10.30
CA PRO A 118 8.81 -0.47 10.08
C PRO A 118 8.39 -1.95 10.12
N SER A 119 9.20 -2.86 9.58
CA SER A 119 9.13 -4.28 9.94
C SER A 119 9.41 -4.49 11.43
N PHE A 120 9.11 -5.67 11.96
CA PHE A 120 9.63 -6.08 13.26
C PHE A 120 11.17 -6.07 13.28
N GLU A 121 11.73 -5.82 14.46
CA GLU A 121 13.18 -5.72 14.68
C GLU A 121 13.90 -7.01 14.23
N PRO A 122 15.04 -6.90 13.53
CA PRO A 122 15.76 -8.05 12.98
C PRO A 122 16.37 -8.97 14.05
N SER A 123 16.44 -8.51 15.30
CA SER A 123 16.90 -9.32 16.44
C SER A 123 15.94 -10.44 16.82
N THR A 124 14.67 -10.34 16.41
CA THR A 124 13.65 -11.35 16.69
C THR A 124 13.21 -12.00 15.38
N LYS A 125 13.44 -13.31 15.26
CA LYS A 125 12.96 -14.06 14.09
C LYS A 125 11.48 -14.40 14.27
N TYR A 126 10.65 -13.91 13.35
CA TYR A 126 9.24 -14.26 13.28
C TYR A 126 9.00 -15.21 12.10
N PRO A 127 8.53 -16.45 12.34
CA PRO A 127 8.05 -17.32 11.28
C PRO A 127 6.87 -16.69 10.53
N ILE A 128 6.70 -17.03 9.26
CA ILE A 128 5.59 -16.53 8.42
C ILE A 128 4.22 -16.79 9.06
N SER A 129 4.02 -17.96 9.67
CA SER A 129 2.80 -18.31 10.39
C SER A 129 2.51 -17.39 11.58
N GLN A 130 3.54 -16.95 12.31
CA GLN A 130 3.39 -16.01 13.41
C GLN A 130 3.07 -14.61 12.92
N LEU A 131 3.73 -14.14 11.85
CA LEU A 131 3.43 -12.85 11.23
C LEU A 131 1.98 -12.81 10.73
N SER A 132 1.53 -13.86 10.05
CA SER A 132 0.13 -14.02 9.62
C SER A 132 -0.82 -14.01 10.82
N GLY A 133 -0.49 -14.72 11.90
CA GLY A 133 -1.28 -14.73 13.14
C GLY A 133 -1.42 -13.34 13.78
N ILE A 134 -0.35 -12.55 13.83
CA ILE A 134 -0.39 -11.16 14.33
C ILE A 134 -1.30 -10.32 13.42
N LEU A 135 -1.07 -10.38 12.10
CA LEU A 135 -1.78 -9.59 11.11
C LEU A 135 -3.29 -9.84 11.10
N LEU A 136 -3.71 -11.08 11.34
CA LEU A 136 -5.12 -11.50 11.40
C LEU A 136 -5.76 -11.34 12.79
N SER A 137 -4.99 -11.01 13.83
CA SER A 137 -5.51 -10.90 15.19
C SER A 137 -6.08 -9.52 15.51
N THR A 138 -7.33 -9.47 15.94
CA THR A 138 -7.95 -8.23 16.48
C THR A 138 -7.52 -7.91 17.90
N SER A 139 -6.73 -8.78 18.57
CA SER A 139 -6.18 -8.50 19.89
C SER A 139 -4.86 -7.72 19.83
N GLU A 140 -4.22 -7.68 18.67
CA GLU A 140 -2.97 -6.96 18.44
C GLU A 140 -3.26 -5.49 18.09
N SER A 141 -2.36 -4.59 18.48
CA SER A 141 -2.44 -3.19 18.07
C SER A 141 -2.35 -3.05 16.56
N LEU A 142 -2.99 -2.02 15.98
CA LEU A 142 -2.93 -1.81 14.54
C LEU A 142 -1.49 -1.59 14.06
N PHE A 143 -0.68 -0.87 14.84
CA PHE A 143 0.74 -0.69 14.53
C PHE A 143 1.50 -2.01 14.47
N ALA A 144 1.30 -2.94 15.42
CA ALA A 144 1.93 -4.27 15.38
C ALA A 144 1.49 -5.11 14.18
N ARG A 145 0.22 -4.98 13.77
CA ARG A 145 -0.30 -5.62 12.55
C ARG A 145 0.38 -5.06 11.30
N TYR A 146 0.57 -3.75 11.23
CA TYR A 146 1.37 -3.10 10.19
C TYR A 146 2.84 -3.59 10.21
N GLN A 147 3.46 -3.71 11.38
CA GLN A 147 4.82 -4.26 11.46
C GLN A 147 4.89 -5.70 10.93
N ALA A 148 3.88 -6.52 11.21
CA ALA A 148 3.78 -7.87 10.67
C ALA A 148 3.67 -7.86 9.13
N LEU A 149 2.82 -6.98 8.60
CA LEU A 149 2.63 -6.79 7.16
C LEU A 149 3.93 -6.36 6.45
N PHE A 150 4.65 -5.37 6.98
CA PHE A 150 5.94 -4.94 6.41
C PHE A 150 7.04 -5.99 6.58
N SER A 151 7.01 -6.81 7.64
CA SER A 151 7.86 -8.00 7.75
C SER A 151 7.57 -9.04 6.66
N LEU A 152 6.29 -9.29 6.32
CA LEU A 152 5.92 -10.19 5.21
C LEU A 152 6.35 -9.61 3.85
N ARG A 153 6.13 -8.31 3.61
CA ARG A 153 6.61 -7.60 2.41
C ARG A 153 8.12 -7.77 2.24
N ASN A 154 8.86 -7.55 3.32
CA ASN A 154 10.31 -7.70 3.36
C ASN A 154 10.75 -9.15 3.06
N ALA A 155 10.06 -10.16 3.59
CA ALA A 155 10.29 -11.57 3.27
C ALA A 155 10.06 -11.89 1.77
N ALA A 156 9.04 -11.29 1.15
CA ALA A 156 8.80 -11.41 -0.29
C ALA A 156 9.94 -10.77 -1.12
N VAL A 157 10.49 -9.64 -0.68
CA VAL A 157 11.63 -8.98 -1.35
C VAL A 157 12.87 -9.87 -1.32
N ILE A 158 13.18 -10.52 -0.20
CA ILE A 158 14.32 -11.45 -0.07
C ILE A 158 14.18 -12.62 -1.05
N THR A 159 13.03 -13.30 -0.99
CA THR A 159 12.77 -14.54 -1.73
C THR A 159 12.76 -14.31 -3.24
N THR A 160 12.31 -13.15 -3.70
CA THR A 160 12.34 -12.76 -5.13
C THR A 160 13.72 -12.29 -5.61
N SER A 161 14.61 -11.86 -4.71
CA SER A 161 15.95 -11.35 -5.06
C SER A 161 17.01 -12.45 -5.21
N GLY A 162 16.63 -13.74 -5.20
CA GLY A 162 17.55 -14.89 -5.25
C GLY A 162 18.40 -15.09 -4.00
N LYS A 163 18.24 -14.24 -2.98
CA LYS A 163 18.86 -14.36 -1.66
C LYS A 163 17.99 -15.26 -0.78
N SER A 164 17.89 -16.56 -1.09
CA SER A 164 17.00 -17.45 -0.33
C SER A 164 17.47 -17.63 1.12
N GLU A 165 16.63 -17.27 2.11
CA GLU A 165 16.77 -17.78 3.47
C GLU A 165 16.10 -19.16 3.52
N PRO A 166 16.81 -20.26 3.89
CA PRO A 166 16.29 -21.63 3.76
C PRO A 166 14.97 -21.91 4.49
N SER A 167 14.63 -21.07 5.47
CA SER A 167 13.43 -21.21 6.31
C SER A 167 12.21 -20.42 5.82
N ILE A 168 12.32 -19.68 4.71
CA ILE A 168 11.22 -18.86 4.18
C ILE A 168 10.91 -19.31 2.76
N HIS A 169 9.75 -19.94 2.58
CA HIS A 169 9.24 -20.29 1.26
C HIS A 169 8.38 -19.14 0.71
N PHE A 170 8.62 -18.77 -0.55
CA PHE A 170 7.84 -17.71 -1.21
C PHE A 170 6.34 -18.02 -1.22
N SER A 171 5.95 -19.29 -1.39
CA SER A 171 4.54 -19.73 -1.31
C SER A 171 3.86 -19.33 -0.01
N ASP A 172 4.55 -19.51 1.12
CA ASP A 172 3.98 -19.26 2.45
C ASP A 172 3.77 -17.75 2.64
N VAL A 173 4.69 -16.93 2.11
CA VAL A 173 4.57 -15.46 2.13
C VAL A 173 3.38 -15.01 1.27
N VAL A 174 3.24 -15.57 0.07
CA VAL A 174 2.13 -15.28 -0.86
C VAL A 174 0.79 -15.65 -0.22
N GLU A 175 0.69 -16.83 0.39
CA GLU A 175 -0.51 -17.29 1.08
C GLU A 175 -0.86 -16.39 2.27
N ALA A 176 0.14 -16.04 3.10
CA ALA A 176 -0.06 -15.14 4.24
C ALA A 176 -0.54 -13.74 3.81
N LEU A 177 0.06 -13.14 2.78
CA LEU A 177 -0.36 -11.84 2.26
C LEU A 177 -1.76 -11.91 1.64
N SER A 178 -2.06 -12.96 0.86
CA SER A 178 -3.38 -13.14 0.24
C SER A 178 -4.49 -13.31 1.27
N ALA A 179 -4.26 -14.12 2.31
CA ALA A 179 -5.21 -14.30 3.41
C ALA A 179 -5.47 -12.99 4.18
N SER A 180 -4.48 -12.08 4.20
CA SER A 180 -4.57 -10.80 4.90
C SER A 180 -5.47 -9.78 4.21
N LEU A 181 -5.86 -10.00 2.94
CA LEU A 181 -6.96 -9.26 2.30
C LEU A 181 -8.32 -9.53 2.95
N SER A 182 -8.42 -10.48 3.88
CA SER A 182 -9.60 -10.74 4.70
C SER A 182 -9.36 -10.39 6.17
N ALA A 183 -8.31 -9.61 6.48
CA ALA A 183 -7.97 -9.26 7.85
C ALA A 183 -9.14 -8.53 8.56
N PRO A 184 -9.54 -8.97 9.77
CA PRO A 184 -10.69 -8.42 10.45
C PRO A 184 -10.40 -7.03 11.04
N GLY A 185 -11.46 -6.25 11.22
CA GLY A 185 -11.48 -5.08 12.10
C GLY A 185 -10.97 -3.76 11.52
N SER A 186 -10.19 -3.75 10.43
CA SER A 186 -9.68 -2.50 9.83
C SER A 186 -9.69 -2.57 8.31
N ALA A 187 -10.48 -1.68 7.69
CA ALA A 187 -10.46 -1.47 6.24
C ALA A 187 -9.15 -0.80 5.80
N LEU A 188 -8.59 0.09 6.63
CA LEU A 188 -7.29 0.71 6.39
C LEU A 188 -6.17 -0.34 6.26
N LEU A 189 -6.16 -1.35 7.14
CA LEU A 189 -5.19 -2.44 7.04
C LEU A 189 -5.36 -3.27 5.76
N ARG A 190 -6.60 -3.59 5.37
CA ARG A 190 -6.85 -4.35 4.12
C ARG A 190 -6.49 -3.54 2.88
N HIS A 191 -6.70 -2.23 2.90
CA HIS A 191 -6.19 -1.29 1.91
C HIS A 191 -4.66 -1.39 1.79
N GLU A 192 -3.95 -1.32 2.92
CA GLU A 192 -2.48 -1.43 2.92
C GLU A 192 -1.98 -2.80 2.43
N VAL A 193 -2.70 -3.88 2.75
CA VAL A 193 -2.40 -5.21 2.20
C VAL A 193 -2.53 -5.20 0.67
N ALA A 194 -3.59 -4.63 0.12
CA ALA A 194 -3.76 -4.50 -1.33
C ALA A 194 -2.63 -3.66 -1.96
N PHE A 195 -2.26 -2.54 -1.33
CA PHE A 195 -1.14 -1.71 -1.77
C PHE A 195 0.16 -2.52 -1.86
N ILE A 196 0.48 -3.31 -0.84
CA ILE A 196 1.68 -4.16 -0.80
C ILE A 196 1.65 -5.26 -1.87
N LEU A 197 0.50 -5.88 -2.12
CA LEU A 197 0.37 -6.87 -3.19
C LEU A 197 0.64 -6.24 -4.57
N GLY A 198 0.11 -5.03 -4.79
CA GLY A 198 0.40 -4.23 -5.98
C GLY A 198 1.86 -3.80 -6.09
N GLN A 199 2.48 -3.39 -4.98
CA GLN A 199 3.90 -2.99 -4.91
C GLN A 199 4.83 -4.17 -5.22
N LEU A 200 4.50 -5.38 -4.74
CA LEU A 200 5.26 -6.61 -4.98
C LEU A 200 5.00 -7.20 -6.37
N SER A 201 3.91 -6.80 -7.05
CA SER A 201 3.44 -7.33 -8.34
C SER A 201 3.37 -8.85 -8.40
N ILE A 202 2.85 -9.50 -7.35
CA ILE A 202 2.77 -10.97 -7.29
C ILE A 202 1.51 -11.45 -8.00
N SER A 203 1.68 -11.99 -9.21
CA SER A 203 0.59 -12.51 -10.05
C SER A 203 -0.31 -13.51 -9.34
N ARG A 204 0.25 -14.42 -8.53
CA ARG A 204 -0.49 -15.42 -7.73
C ARG A 204 -1.55 -14.83 -6.78
N THR A 205 -1.51 -13.54 -6.49
CA THR A 205 -2.49 -12.85 -5.63
C THR A 205 -3.61 -12.16 -6.40
N GLY A 206 -3.57 -12.18 -7.72
CA GLY A 206 -4.53 -11.50 -8.58
C GLY A 206 -5.97 -11.97 -8.37
N ASP A 207 -6.19 -13.25 -8.08
CA ASP A 207 -7.53 -13.79 -7.81
C ASP A 207 -8.14 -13.21 -6.54
N SER A 208 -7.34 -13.11 -5.47
CA SER A 208 -7.77 -12.50 -4.22
C SER A 208 -8.09 -11.02 -4.40
N LEU A 209 -7.38 -10.30 -5.27
CA LEU A 209 -7.68 -8.90 -5.59
C LEU A 209 -8.96 -8.77 -6.43
N ILE A 210 -9.17 -9.66 -7.42
CA ILE A 210 -10.42 -9.72 -8.20
C ILE A 210 -11.61 -9.93 -7.25
N GLU A 211 -11.50 -10.84 -6.29
CA GLU A 211 -12.54 -11.07 -5.28
C GLU A 211 -12.83 -9.81 -4.47
N ARG A 212 -11.81 -9.05 -4.05
CA ARG A 212 -11.99 -7.80 -3.30
C ARG A 212 -12.70 -6.72 -4.11
N ILE A 213 -12.32 -6.51 -5.38
CA ILE A 213 -12.98 -5.51 -6.24
C ILE A 213 -14.46 -5.86 -6.47
N GLN A 214 -14.80 -7.15 -6.53
CA GLN A 214 -16.17 -7.60 -6.78
C GLN A 214 -17.06 -7.62 -5.51
N ASP A 215 -16.47 -7.56 -4.32
CA ASP A 215 -17.18 -7.60 -3.06
C ASP A 215 -17.85 -6.26 -2.72
N GLN A 216 -19.15 -6.16 -3.02
CA GLN A 216 -19.94 -4.96 -2.73
C GLN A 216 -20.13 -4.69 -1.23
N SER A 217 -19.81 -5.65 -0.36
CA SER A 217 -19.83 -5.46 1.10
C SER A 217 -18.49 -4.95 1.66
N GLU A 218 -17.42 -5.00 0.88
CA GLU A 218 -16.11 -4.47 1.24
C GLU A 218 -16.12 -2.93 1.25
N ALA A 219 -15.22 -2.31 2.00
CA ALA A 219 -15.06 -0.88 2.05
C ALA A 219 -14.55 -0.31 0.70
N PRO A 220 -15.06 0.85 0.25
CA PRO A 220 -14.62 1.45 -1.02
C PRO A 220 -13.10 1.68 -1.08
N MET A 221 -12.46 2.03 0.04
CA MET A 221 -11.00 2.21 0.08
C MET A 221 -10.23 0.92 -0.22
N VAL A 222 -10.73 -0.24 0.21
CA VAL A 222 -10.06 -1.51 -0.07
C VAL A 222 -10.26 -1.89 -1.53
N ARG A 223 -11.47 -1.67 -2.06
CA ARG A 223 -11.78 -1.94 -3.48
C ARG A 223 -10.98 -1.06 -4.43
N HIS A 224 -10.80 0.23 -4.11
CA HIS A 224 -9.99 1.14 -4.93
C HIS A 224 -8.54 0.65 -4.98
N GLU A 225 -7.93 0.37 -3.83
CA GLU A 225 -6.52 -0.03 -3.78
C GLU A 225 -6.33 -1.42 -4.40
N ALA A 226 -7.30 -2.33 -4.22
CA ALA A 226 -7.31 -3.60 -4.93
C ALA A 226 -7.36 -3.43 -6.46
N ALA A 227 -8.10 -2.43 -6.97
CA ALA A 227 -8.12 -2.12 -8.40
C ALA A 227 -6.76 -1.60 -8.91
N ILE A 228 -6.14 -0.68 -8.18
CA ILE A 228 -4.80 -0.16 -8.52
C ILE A 228 -3.75 -1.30 -8.49
N ALA A 229 -3.79 -2.14 -7.45
CA ALA A 229 -2.91 -3.29 -7.32
C ALA A 229 -3.11 -4.32 -8.46
N LEU A 230 -4.36 -4.60 -8.82
CA LEU A 230 -4.69 -5.53 -9.89
C LEU A 230 -4.20 -5.03 -11.26
N GLY A 231 -4.24 -3.72 -11.52
CA GLY A 231 -3.66 -3.12 -12.73
C GLY A 231 -2.15 -3.39 -12.84
N LYS A 232 -1.40 -3.21 -11.75
CA LYS A 232 0.04 -3.51 -11.68
C LYS A 232 0.33 -5.01 -11.89
N ILE A 233 -0.50 -5.87 -11.31
CA ILE A 233 -0.37 -7.33 -11.42
C ILE A 233 -0.72 -7.83 -12.83
N ALA A 234 -1.70 -7.23 -13.51
CA ALA A 234 -2.10 -7.63 -14.85
C ALA A 234 -0.94 -7.53 -15.86
N ASP A 235 -0.11 -6.48 -15.77
CA ASP A 235 1.10 -6.33 -16.60
C ASP A 235 2.10 -7.46 -16.34
N THR A 236 2.33 -7.80 -15.06
CA THR A 236 3.25 -8.91 -14.70
C THR A 236 2.72 -10.26 -15.18
N ALA A 237 1.43 -10.51 -14.99
CA ALA A 237 0.77 -11.73 -15.46
C ALA A 237 0.86 -11.89 -16.98
N GLU A 238 0.69 -10.80 -17.73
CA GLU A 238 0.79 -10.82 -19.20
C GLU A 238 2.22 -11.18 -19.67
N VAL A 239 3.25 -10.71 -18.95
CA VAL A 239 4.64 -11.09 -19.20
C VAL A 239 4.89 -12.57 -18.90
N GLU A 240 4.41 -13.07 -17.77
CA GLU A 240 4.56 -14.48 -17.36
C GLU A 240 3.84 -15.43 -18.33
N GLU A 241 2.64 -15.07 -18.77
CA GLU A 241 1.85 -15.83 -19.76
C GLU A 241 2.59 -15.92 -21.11
N LYS A 242 3.15 -14.79 -21.60
CA LYS A 242 3.96 -14.77 -22.84
C LYS A 242 5.23 -15.61 -22.74
N GLN A 243 5.80 -15.76 -21.55
CA GLN A 243 6.98 -16.58 -21.28
C GLN A 243 6.65 -18.06 -21.02
N GLY A 244 5.36 -18.44 -20.99
CA GLY A 244 4.93 -19.80 -20.67
C GLY A 244 5.17 -20.18 -19.20
N THR A 245 5.37 -19.20 -18.32
CA THR A 245 5.55 -19.39 -16.88
C THR A 245 4.30 -19.04 -16.07
N GLY A 246 3.22 -18.62 -16.74
CA GLY A 246 1.94 -18.29 -16.12
C GLY A 246 1.16 -19.51 -15.61
N ASP A 247 0.12 -19.22 -14.82
CA ASP A 247 -0.85 -20.23 -14.37
C ASP A 247 -1.69 -20.70 -15.57
N GLY A 248 -1.65 -21.99 -15.89
CA GLY A 248 -2.29 -22.62 -17.06
C GLY A 248 -3.82 -22.69 -16.98
N GLY A 249 -4.46 -21.69 -16.39
CA GLY A 249 -5.91 -21.57 -16.23
C GLY A 249 -6.65 -21.42 -17.57
N CYS A 250 -7.95 -21.74 -17.56
CA CYS A 250 -8.79 -21.74 -18.75
C CYS A 250 -8.94 -20.37 -19.44
N ASN A 251 -8.74 -19.27 -18.69
CA ASN A 251 -8.45 -17.91 -19.18
C ASN A 251 -7.26 -17.36 -18.38
N GLY A 252 -6.31 -16.70 -19.05
CA GLY A 252 -5.13 -16.08 -18.42
C GLY A 252 -5.53 -15.10 -17.31
N LEU A 253 -4.70 -14.99 -16.27
CA LEU A 253 -4.92 -14.05 -15.17
C LEU A 253 -5.02 -12.61 -15.69
N ALA A 254 -4.20 -12.24 -16.68
CA ALA A 254 -4.25 -10.89 -17.27
C ALA A 254 -5.63 -10.57 -17.87
N GLU A 255 -6.25 -11.53 -18.55
CA GLU A 255 -7.60 -11.39 -19.11
C GLU A 255 -8.65 -11.27 -18.00
N ARG A 256 -8.57 -12.13 -16.98
CA ARG A 256 -9.51 -12.12 -15.85
C ARG A 256 -9.41 -10.80 -15.06
N ALA A 257 -8.19 -10.30 -14.87
CA ALA A 257 -7.92 -9.01 -14.23
C ALA A 257 -8.55 -7.85 -15.01
N ARG A 258 -8.29 -7.75 -16.32
CA ARG A 258 -8.89 -6.71 -17.19
C ARG A 258 -10.42 -6.77 -17.18
N LYS A 259 -11.01 -7.97 -17.21
CA LYS A 259 -12.46 -8.14 -17.12
C LYS A 259 -13.02 -7.63 -15.79
N ALA A 260 -12.34 -7.92 -14.68
CA ALA A 260 -12.75 -7.44 -13.36
C ALA A 260 -12.67 -5.90 -13.27
N LEU A 261 -11.59 -5.29 -13.76
CA LEU A 261 -11.45 -3.83 -13.82
C LEU A 261 -12.52 -3.17 -14.69
N LEU A 262 -12.80 -3.71 -15.89
CA LEU A 262 -13.88 -3.22 -16.76
C LEU A 262 -15.26 -3.30 -16.10
N ALA A 263 -15.51 -4.32 -15.28
CA ALA A 263 -16.73 -4.41 -14.49
C ALA A 263 -16.74 -3.34 -13.38
N GLY A 264 -15.59 -3.14 -12.70
CA GLY A 264 -15.40 -2.13 -11.66
C GLY A 264 -15.56 -0.68 -12.12
N CYS A 265 -15.36 -0.38 -13.41
CA CYS A 265 -15.71 0.92 -14.00
C CYS A 265 -17.22 1.26 -13.89
N LYS A 266 -18.06 0.33 -13.44
CA LYS A 266 -19.50 0.51 -13.18
C LYS A 266 -19.86 0.43 -11.69
N ASP A 267 -18.88 0.37 -10.78
CA ASP A 267 -19.10 0.36 -9.32
C ASP A 267 -19.95 1.56 -8.87
N SER A 268 -20.72 1.44 -7.80
CA SER A 268 -21.52 2.56 -7.29
C SER A 268 -20.63 3.69 -6.72
N GLU A 269 -19.45 3.34 -6.21
CA GLU A 269 -18.51 4.26 -5.59
C GLU A 269 -17.61 4.95 -6.63
N PRO A 270 -17.62 6.30 -6.72
CA PRO A 270 -16.79 7.01 -7.69
C PRO A 270 -15.30 6.67 -7.61
N VAL A 271 -14.74 6.61 -6.40
CA VAL A 271 -13.31 6.32 -6.21
C VAL A 271 -12.90 4.95 -6.75
N VAL A 272 -13.79 3.95 -6.66
CA VAL A 272 -13.56 2.60 -7.19
C VAL A 272 -13.65 2.61 -8.71
N ARG A 273 -14.68 3.25 -9.29
CA ARG A 273 -14.80 3.38 -10.76
C ARG A 273 -13.59 4.05 -11.38
N ASP A 274 -13.18 5.17 -10.78
CA ASP A 274 -12.07 5.99 -11.27
C ASP A 274 -10.74 5.21 -11.12
N SER A 275 -10.57 4.44 -10.03
CA SER A 275 -9.40 3.59 -9.82
C SER A 275 -9.35 2.44 -10.82
N CYS A 276 -10.48 1.81 -11.15
CA CYS A 276 -10.54 0.78 -12.18
C CYS A 276 -10.22 1.34 -13.58
N ALA A 277 -10.71 2.53 -13.92
CA ALA A 277 -10.38 3.19 -15.17
C ALA A 277 -8.88 3.50 -15.26
N LEU A 278 -8.31 4.10 -14.21
CA LEU A 278 -6.88 4.38 -14.12
C LEU A 278 -6.03 3.10 -14.24
N ALA A 279 -6.43 2.02 -13.55
CA ALA A 279 -5.72 0.74 -13.60
C ALA A 279 -5.73 0.12 -15.01
N LEU A 280 -6.84 0.27 -15.76
CA LEU A 280 -6.90 -0.15 -17.17
C LEU A 280 -5.98 0.69 -18.05
N ASP A 281 -6.01 2.02 -17.89
CA ASP A 281 -5.13 2.92 -18.63
C ASP A 281 -3.65 2.62 -18.37
N MET A 282 -3.29 2.32 -17.11
CA MET A 282 -1.94 1.90 -16.74
C MET A 282 -1.55 0.58 -17.42
N ALA A 283 -2.44 -0.41 -17.44
CA ALA A 283 -2.20 -1.70 -18.09
C ALA A 283 -2.11 -1.57 -19.62
N ASP A 284 -2.93 -0.72 -20.23
CA ASP A 284 -2.89 -0.43 -21.66
C ASP A 284 -1.60 0.28 -22.04
N TYR A 285 -1.21 1.31 -21.28
CA TYR A 285 0.07 2.01 -21.46
C TYR A 285 1.26 1.04 -21.37
N ALA A 286 1.27 0.16 -20.36
CA ALA A 286 2.34 -0.82 -20.17
C ALA A 286 2.44 -1.84 -21.33
N SER A 287 1.30 -2.20 -21.93
CA SER A 287 1.19 -3.10 -23.09
C SER A 287 1.48 -2.42 -24.43
N SER A 288 1.40 -1.08 -24.49
CA SER A 288 1.61 -0.30 -25.70
C SER A 288 3.10 -0.18 -26.06
N ASN A 289 3.40 -0.01 -27.35
CA ASN A 289 4.74 0.36 -27.82
C ASN A 289 5.10 1.84 -27.50
N GLU A 290 4.26 2.56 -26.76
CA GLU A 290 4.43 3.97 -26.40
C GLU A 290 5.16 4.17 -25.06
N ARG A 291 5.80 3.13 -24.51
CA ARG A 291 6.71 3.28 -23.37
C ARG A 291 7.73 4.37 -23.70
N PHE A 292 7.57 5.56 -23.11
CA PHE A 292 8.59 6.59 -23.21
C PHE A 292 9.89 6.03 -22.64
N HIS A 293 10.87 5.79 -23.51
CA HIS A 293 12.25 5.65 -23.08
C HIS A 293 12.64 6.97 -22.45
N PHE A 294 12.59 7.07 -21.12
CA PHE A 294 13.24 8.18 -20.43
C PHE A 294 14.70 8.18 -20.88
N ALA A 295 15.12 9.26 -21.56
CA ALA A 295 16.53 9.49 -21.81
C ALA A 295 17.21 9.50 -20.44
N ALA A 296 18.15 8.58 -20.23
CA ALA A 296 19.00 8.61 -19.04
C ALA A 296 19.68 9.98 -19.00
N ILE A 297 19.38 10.78 -17.98
CA ILE A 297 20.13 12.01 -17.72
C ILE A 297 21.53 11.55 -17.32
N PRO A 298 22.60 11.87 -18.08
CA PRO A 298 23.94 11.53 -17.68
C PRO A 298 24.24 12.20 -16.35
N ALA A 299 24.61 11.40 -15.34
CA ALA A 299 25.18 11.94 -14.13
C ALA A 299 26.55 12.53 -14.50
N ASN A 300 26.66 13.86 -14.49
CA ASN A 300 27.94 14.55 -14.43
C ASN A 300 28.35 14.73 -12.98
#